data_AF-A0A0D3BU48-F1
#
_entry.id   AF-A0A0D3BU48-F1
#
_cell.length_a   1.000
_cell.length_b   1.000
_cell.length_c   1.000
_cell.angle_alpha   90.00
_cell.angle_beta   90.00
_cell.angle_gamma   90.00
#
_symmetry.space_group_name_H-M   'P 1'
#
loop_
_entity.id
_entity.type
_entity.pdbx_description
1 polymer ?
#
loop_
_entity_poly.entity_id
_entity_poly.type
_entity_poly.pdbx_seq_one_letter_code
_entity_poly.pdbx_strand_id
1 'polypeptide(L)'
;MTSSSVDELPSAAETLTYQIPSDTTPIDPIPSSNDVEAVGEKRKRDDDDDEKTTNLESSTPSPWFKTSLCSYFRRQGSCSHGDACKYAHGEKELRQKPDNTWDPTSERGKKVKMMSEKSAEEEEEVGDVMFTEEMMDDNDGEEGGVHDLSLSKCLVHLPTKWQSDDIKTFLREQGVEYKFAKKRRGMMVGFLTFENAEQLKNGVEVLEGKNVNNKSLKIANVLPRTFDKNGAKNPAAKLKSAREAVTPLADLSYADQLEQKKASISQMLKKLTRNARKACPNGKSLPEWVLQSREIGGLSCKLEGIIESPLVNGYRNKCEFSTGYSVEGKLTVGFMLGNFSAGVTAVEEAVNCPNISKLACRYASIFQSFLEKSRLPVWNRFKSCGFWRQLTVREGSKPGVVSSDEDADSRIAEVMLMVQVCSTDTDEAEVATEFEQMAKAFAEGARASSPPLPLTVLVVQDHVGISNVAPPDCPLRLLPIPVSDNGTHQDQSTNVLTEARIHDHINNLRFSISPTAFFQVNTCAAEKLYSLAGDWADLGPDTLLFDVCCGTGTIGLTLAHRVGMVIGIEMNASAVSDAERNAKINGISNCKFICSKA
;
A
#
# COMPACT_ATOMS: atom_id res chain seq x y z
N MET A 1 27.09 -35.14 56.24
CA MET A 1 27.35 -33.87 55.53
C MET A 1 26.01 -33.37 55.05
N THR A 2 25.55 -32.30 55.69
CA THR A 2 24.16 -32.04 56.07
C THR A 2 23.40 -31.20 55.04
N SER A 3 22.14 -31.58 54.84
CA SER A 3 21.12 -30.91 54.02
C SER A 3 20.40 -29.79 54.79
N SER A 4 19.75 -28.92 54.00
CA SER A 4 18.54 -28.10 54.27
C SER A 4 18.57 -27.00 55.32
N SER A 5 18.18 -25.78 54.91
CA SER A 5 17.37 -24.73 55.58
C SER A 5 17.25 -23.59 54.54
N VAL A 6 16.14 -23.32 53.84
CA VAL A 6 14.88 -22.67 54.26
C VAL A 6 15.12 -21.51 55.22
N ASP A 7 15.09 -20.28 54.69
CA ASP A 7 14.95 -19.06 55.48
C ASP A 7 13.68 -18.32 55.04
N GLU A 8 12.81 -18.15 56.04
CA GLU A 8 11.51 -17.49 56.00
C GLU A 8 11.66 -15.96 56.02
N LEU A 9 10.76 -15.28 55.31
CA LEU A 9 10.54 -13.84 55.36
C LEU A 9 9.81 -13.45 56.65
N PRO A 10 10.19 -12.36 57.35
CA PRO A 10 9.38 -11.84 58.44
C PRO A 10 8.23 -10.97 57.92
N SER A 11 7.05 -11.30 58.42
CA SER A 11 5.83 -10.50 58.43
C SER A 11 6.00 -9.26 59.30
N ALA A 12 5.69 -8.08 58.74
CA ALA A 12 5.29 -6.91 59.51
C ALA A 12 4.29 -6.10 58.69
N ALA A 13 3.03 -6.16 59.13
CA ALA A 13 1.97 -5.25 58.71
C ALA A 13 2.09 -3.97 59.54
N GLU A 14 2.36 -2.84 58.88
CA GLU A 14 2.10 -1.52 59.45
C GLU A 14 1.07 -0.78 58.60
N THR A 15 -0.10 -0.63 59.20
CA THR A 15 -1.26 0.11 58.71
C THR A 15 -0.97 1.60 58.83
N LEU A 16 -0.67 2.28 57.71
CA LEU A 16 -0.65 3.74 57.65
C LEU A 16 -1.96 4.23 57.06
N THR A 17 -2.87 4.65 57.95
CA THR A 17 -4.08 5.41 57.65
C THR A 17 -3.70 6.81 57.14
N TYR A 18 -3.96 7.09 55.87
CA TYR A 18 -3.80 8.43 55.29
C TYR A 18 -5.11 9.22 55.45
N GLN A 19 -5.05 10.32 56.19
CA GLN A 19 -6.15 11.27 56.39
C GLN A 19 -6.29 12.19 55.17
N ILE A 20 -7.53 12.37 54.71
CA ILE A 20 -7.93 13.29 53.65
C ILE A 20 -8.09 14.70 54.26
N PRO A 21 -7.43 15.75 53.75
CA PRO A 21 -7.76 17.12 54.14
C PRO A 21 -9.03 17.58 53.42
N SER A 22 -10.09 17.76 54.20
CA SER A 22 -11.30 18.48 53.83
C SER A 22 -11.05 19.98 53.96
N ASP A 23 -11.11 20.72 52.86
CA ASP A 23 -11.35 22.16 52.91
C ASP A 23 -12.48 22.52 51.94
N THR A 24 -13.64 22.75 52.53
CA THR A 24 -14.83 23.36 51.94
C THR A 24 -15.12 24.63 52.71
N THR A 25 -15.19 25.77 52.01
CA THR A 25 -15.91 26.95 52.50
C THR A 25 -16.80 27.52 51.39
N PRO A 26 -17.93 28.15 51.76
CA PRO A 26 -19.18 28.12 51.00
C PRO A 26 -19.47 29.43 50.26
N ILE A 27 -20.34 29.37 49.24
CA ILE A 27 -20.99 30.55 48.67
C ILE A 27 -22.52 30.29 48.63
N ASP A 28 -23.23 31.23 49.27
CA ASP A 28 -24.67 31.31 49.50
C ASP A 28 -25.48 31.85 48.28
N PRO A 29 -26.84 31.85 48.31
CA PRO A 29 -27.67 31.44 47.16
C PRO A 29 -28.64 32.51 46.55
N ILE A 30 -29.28 32.13 45.42
CA ILE A 30 -30.68 32.44 44.96
C ILE A 30 -30.97 33.89 44.43
N PRO A 31 -31.82 34.12 43.38
CA PRO A 31 -33.17 33.57 43.31
C PRO A 31 -33.77 33.02 42.00
N SER A 32 -34.75 32.17 42.27
CA SER A 32 -35.84 31.66 41.45
C SER A 32 -36.85 32.72 41.00
N SER A 33 -37.44 32.53 39.82
CA SER A 33 -38.85 32.91 39.57
C SER A 33 -39.51 31.84 38.69
N ASN A 34 -40.63 31.34 39.19
CA ASN A 34 -41.52 30.35 38.59
C ASN A 34 -42.38 30.90 37.45
N ASP A 35 -42.98 29.95 36.73
CA ASP A 35 -44.22 29.97 35.95
C ASP A 35 -44.24 30.73 34.61
N VAL A 36 -44.35 30.00 33.50
CA VAL A 36 -45.58 29.87 32.69
C VAL A 36 -45.47 28.61 31.79
N GLU A 37 -46.54 27.80 31.81
CA GLU A 37 -46.75 26.61 30.97
C GLU A 37 -47.01 26.91 29.47
N ALA A 38 -46.65 25.91 28.65
CA ALA A 38 -47.28 25.44 27.41
C ALA A 38 -47.47 26.37 26.18
N VAL A 39 -46.90 25.94 25.05
CA VAL A 39 -47.57 25.43 23.83
C VAL A 39 -46.57 25.53 22.66
N GLY A 40 -46.42 24.43 21.90
CA GLY A 40 -45.37 24.27 20.90
C GLY A 40 -45.59 25.03 19.58
N GLU A 41 -44.51 25.24 18.84
CA GLU A 41 -44.54 25.36 17.38
C GLU A 41 -43.13 25.27 16.77
N LYS A 42 -43.05 24.57 15.63
CA LYS A 42 -41.87 24.44 14.77
C LYS A 42 -41.42 25.81 14.26
N ARG A 43 -40.13 26.16 14.40
CA ARG A 43 -39.46 27.23 13.64
C ARG A 43 -38.12 26.69 13.13
N LYS A 44 -37.96 26.45 11.83
CA LYS A 44 -37.63 27.42 10.75
C LYS A 44 -36.26 28.03 11.02
N ARG A 45 -35.28 27.62 10.20
CA ARG A 45 -33.94 28.21 10.14
C ARG A 45 -34.09 29.58 9.47
N ASP A 46 -33.57 30.58 10.15
CA ASP A 46 -33.35 31.91 9.62
C ASP A 46 -32.07 31.88 8.75
N ASP A 47 -32.22 32.35 7.52
CA ASP A 47 -31.13 32.78 6.66
C ASP A 47 -30.87 34.25 7.01
N ASP A 48 -29.65 34.57 7.46
CA ASP A 48 -29.21 35.95 7.63
C ASP A 48 -28.85 36.56 6.27
N ASP A 49 -29.40 37.75 6.08
CA ASP A 49 -29.25 38.68 4.96
C ASP A 49 -27.81 39.17 4.79
N ASP A 50 -27.36 39.24 3.53
CA ASP A 50 -26.30 40.15 3.10
C ASP A 50 -26.93 41.33 2.36
N GLU A 51 -26.88 42.51 2.98
CA GLU A 51 -27.38 43.77 2.44
C GLU A 51 -26.35 44.45 1.51
N LYS A 52 -26.77 44.61 0.25
CA LYS A 52 -26.49 45.68 -0.74
C LYS A 52 -25.29 46.62 -0.55
N THR A 53 -24.54 46.81 -1.64
CA THR A 53 -24.41 48.15 -2.27
C THR A 53 -23.96 48.09 -3.74
N THR A 54 -24.88 48.52 -4.62
CA THR A 54 -24.71 49.32 -5.86
C THR A 54 -23.55 49.03 -6.82
N ASN A 55 -23.88 48.48 -8.00
CA ASN A 55 -23.61 49.19 -9.26
C ASN A 55 -24.47 48.68 -10.42
N LEU A 56 -24.90 49.64 -11.24
CA LEU A 56 -25.67 49.52 -12.46
C LEU A 56 -24.83 48.80 -13.53
N GLU A 57 -25.32 47.70 -14.12
CA GLU A 57 -25.19 47.29 -15.54
C GLU A 57 -25.35 45.78 -15.79
N SER A 58 -25.97 45.45 -16.92
CA SER A 58 -26.14 44.15 -17.58
C SER A 58 -27.22 43.19 -17.04
N SER A 59 -28.39 43.23 -17.68
CA SER A 59 -29.48 42.25 -17.59
C SER A 59 -29.11 40.93 -18.28
N THR A 60 -28.03 40.27 -17.85
CA THR A 60 -27.69 38.93 -18.34
C THR A 60 -27.88 37.89 -17.23
N PRO A 61 -28.81 36.91 -17.41
CA PRO A 61 -28.95 35.81 -16.46
C PRO A 61 -27.63 35.05 -16.34
N SER A 62 -27.29 34.58 -15.13
CA SER A 62 -26.15 33.69 -14.89
C SER A 62 -26.02 32.62 -15.99
N PRO A 63 -24.80 32.27 -16.45
CA PRO A 63 -24.58 31.21 -17.44
C PRO A 63 -25.24 29.87 -17.08
N TRP A 64 -25.54 29.69 -15.80
CA TRP A 64 -26.15 28.49 -15.24
C TRP A 64 -27.67 28.57 -15.05
N PHE A 65 -28.31 29.68 -15.44
CA PHE A 65 -29.75 29.87 -15.32
C PHE A 65 -30.52 28.84 -16.15
N LYS A 66 -31.42 28.10 -15.49
CA LYS A 66 -32.22 27.00 -16.04
C LYS A 66 -31.41 25.89 -16.71
N THR A 67 -30.17 25.65 -16.30
CA THR A 67 -29.31 24.57 -16.83
C THR A 67 -29.49 23.22 -16.10
N SER A 68 -30.38 23.16 -15.11
CA SER A 68 -30.75 21.93 -14.39
C SER A 68 -32.23 21.95 -14.00
N LEU A 69 -32.85 20.77 -13.90
CA LEU A 69 -34.26 20.64 -13.57
C LEU A 69 -34.53 20.95 -12.08
N CYS A 70 -35.60 21.70 -11.82
CA CYS A 70 -36.03 22.02 -10.46
C CYS A 70 -36.51 20.76 -9.73
N SER A 71 -35.81 20.39 -8.66
CA SER A 71 -36.13 19.19 -7.89
C SER A 71 -37.49 19.26 -7.19
N TYR A 72 -37.92 20.45 -6.76
CA TYR A 72 -39.21 20.67 -6.10
C TYR A 72 -40.37 20.55 -7.09
N PHE A 73 -40.29 21.26 -8.22
CA PHE A 73 -41.30 21.17 -9.28
C PHE A 73 -41.43 19.75 -9.83
N ARG A 74 -40.32 19.03 -10.00
CA ARG A 74 -40.34 17.64 -10.49
C ARG A 74 -40.96 16.64 -9.51
N ARG A 75 -40.87 16.90 -8.19
CA ARG A 75 -41.42 16.01 -7.16
C ARG A 75 -42.87 16.32 -6.81
N GLN A 76 -43.26 17.60 -6.85
CA GLN A 76 -44.55 18.07 -6.32
C GLN A 76 -45.44 18.74 -7.37
N GLY A 77 -44.95 18.98 -8.59
CA GLY A 77 -45.70 19.66 -9.65
C GLY A 77 -45.83 21.18 -9.49
N SER A 78 -45.27 21.75 -8.42
CA SER A 78 -45.29 23.18 -8.13
C SER A 78 -43.99 23.64 -7.49
N CYS A 79 -43.66 24.93 -7.63
CA CYS A 79 -42.45 25.54 -7.09
C CYS A 79 -42.80 26.92 -6.54
N SER A 80 -42.30 27.24 -5.34
CA SER A 80 -42.55 28.51 -4.65
C SER A 80 -41.97 29.73 -5.38
N HIS A 81 -41.05 29.52 -6.32
CA HIS A 81 -40.38 30.60 -7.07
C HIS A 81 -41.02 30.87 -8.44
N GLY A 82 -42.05 30.12 -8.84
CA GLY A 82 -42.77 30.32 -10.11
C GLY A 82 -41.83 30.47 -11.33
N ASP A 83 -42.17 31.38 -12.23
CA ASP A 83 -41.40 31.62 -13.45
C ASP A 83 -40.01 32.24 -13.21
N ALA A 84 -39.79 32.82 -12.02
CA ALA A 84 -38.50 33.37 -11.59
C ALA A 84 -37.54 32.29 -11.05
N CYS A 85 -37.92 31.01 -11.06
CA CYS A 85 -37.05 29.94 -10.60
C CYS A 85 -35.76 29.84 -11.45
N LYS A 86 -34.61 29.79 -10.78
CA LYS A 86 -33.30 29.61 -11.42
C LYS A 86 -33.08 28.22 -12.03
N TYR A 87 -33.97 27.28 -11.76
CA TYR A 87 -33.97 25.92 -12.29
C TYR A 87 -35.15 25.71 -13.24
N ALA A 88 -34.99 24.85 -14.24
CA ALA A 88 -36.02 24.59 -15.25
C ALA A 88 -37.17 23.75 -14.68
N HIS A 89 -38.42 24.17 -14.92
CA HIS A 89 -39.61 23.40 -14.52
C HIS A 89 -40.00 22.30 -15.51
N GLY A 90 -39.28 22.19 -16.62
CA GLY A 90 -39.40 21.09 -17.56
C GLY A 90 -38.39 21.20 -18.70
N GLU A 91 -38.36 20.21 -19.59
CA GLU A 91 -37.44 20.13 -20.73
C GLU A 91 -37.48 21.34 -21.65
N LYS A 92 -38.64 22.01 -21.75
CA LYS A 92 -38.81 23.21 -22.57
C LYS A 92 -38.05 24.42 -22.04
N GLU A 93 -37.86 24.49 -20.73
CA GLU A 93 -37.12 25.57 -20.08
C GLU A 93 -35.65 25.22 -19.84
N LEU A 94 -35.28 23.94 -19.99
CA LEU A 94 -33.94 23.43 -19.71
C LEU A 94 -32.96 23.91 -20.78
N ARG A 95 -31.97 24.68 -20.33
CA ARG A 95 -30.86 25.18 -21.15
C ARG A 95 -29.67 24.23 -21.05
N GLN A 96 -28.87 24.22 -22.12
CA GLN A 96 -27.60 23.50 -22.13
C GLN A 96 -26.62 24.16 -21.18
N LYS A 97 -25.82 23.36 -20.46
CA LYS A 97 -24.79 23.88 -19.57
C LYS A 97 -23.66 24.53 -20.37
N PRO A 98 -22.89 25.47 -19.77
CA PRO A 98 -21.74 26.10 -20.44
C PRO A 98 -20.65 25.11 -20.91
N ASP A 99 -20.56 23.92 -20.31
CA ASP A 99 -19.65 22.85 -20.70
C ASP A 99 -20.19 21.94 -21.83
N ASN A 100 -21.24 22.40 -22.53
CA ASN A 100 -21.99 21.67 -23.56
C ASN A 100 -22.64 20.36 -23.10
N THR A 101 -22.67 20.07 -21.79
CA THR A 101 -23.38 18.91 -21.26
C THR A 101 -24.85 19.23 -20.93
N TRP A 102 -25.66 18.17 -20.85
CA TRP A 102 -27.06 18.27 -20.41
C TRP A 102 -27.20 17.78 -18.97
N ASP A 103 -28.20 18.27 -18.24
CA ASP A 103 -28.58 17.68 -16.94
C ASP A 103 -28.81 16.16 -17.13
N PRO A 104 -28.10 15.28 -16.38
CA PRO A 104 -28.23 13.83 -16.51
C PRO A 104 -29.63 13.29 -16.23
N THR A 105 -30.45 14.07 -15.53
CA THR A 105 -31.84 13.71 -15.21
C THR A 105 -32.85 14.15 -16.26
N SER A 106 -32.39 14.86 -17.31
CA SER A 106 -33.20 15.29 -18.44
C SER A 106 -33.30 14.22 -19.54
N GLU A 107 -34.38 14.24 -20.30
CA GLU A 107 -34.59 13.34 -21.46
C GLU A 107 -33.50 13.56 -22.53
N ARG A 108 -33.05 14.81 -22.71
CA ARG A 108 -31.91 15.12 -23.59
C ARG A 108 -30.60 14.54 -23.07
N GLY A 109 -30.34 14.62 -21.77
CA GLY A 109 -29.16 14.01 -21.14
C GLY A 109 -29.15 12.48 -21.24
N LYS A 110 -30.31 11.83 -21.08
CA LYS A 110 -30.46 10.38 -21.28
C LYS A 110 -30.23 9.98 -22.75
N LYS A 111 -30.71 10.78 -23.71
CA LYS A 111 -30.54 10.50 -25.14
C LYS A 111 -29.08 10.68 -25.59
N VAL A 112 -28.36 11.68 -25.08
CA VAL A 112 -26.91 11.86 -25.35
C VAL A 112 -26.12 10.66 -24.80
N LYS A 113 -26.45 10.19 -23.59
CA LYS A 113 -25.84 9.00 -23.02
C LYS A 113 -26.10 7.74 -23.86
N MET A 114 -27.33 7.53 -24.31
CA MET A 114 -27.67 6.42 -25.21
C MET A 114 -27.01 6.54 -26.59
N MET A 115 -26.85 7.74 -27.14
CA MET A 115 -26.16 7.94 -28.43
C MET A 115 -24.66 7.69 -28.32
N SER A 116 -24.01 8.10 -27.22
CA SER A 116 -22.60 7.76 -26.96
C SER A 116 -22.37 6.26 -26.76
N GLU A 117 -23.38 5.55 -26.25
CA GLU A 117 -23.35 4.09 -26.08
C GLU A 117 -23.61 3.35 -27.41
N LYS A 118 -24.37 3.95 -28.35
CA LYS A 118 -24.74 3.33 -29.64
C LYS A 118 -23.72 3.54 -30.77
N SER A 119 -22.92 4.61 -30.74
CA SER A 119 -21.84 4.84 -31.70
C SER A 119 -20.59 3.98 -31.47
N ALA A 120 -20.65 3.05 -30.50
CA ALA A 120 -19.60 2.07 -30.22
C ALA A 120 -19.82 0.71 -30.92
N GLU A 121 -20.89 0.56 -31.71
CA GLU A 121 -21.21 -0.67 -32.44
C GLU A 121 -21.28 -0.40 -33.95
N GLU A 122 -20.13 -0.32 -34.63
CA GLU A 122 -20.04 -0.60 -36.08
C GLU A 122 -18.61 -1.04 -36.47
N GLU A 123 -18.54 -2.29 -36.93
CA GLU A 123 -17.49 -3.02 -37.67
C GLU A 123 -16.01 -2.90 -37.24
N GLU A 124 -15.57 -3.83 -36.38
CA GLU A 124 -14.16 -4.25 -36.29
C GLU A 124 -14.01 -5.71 -36.76
N GLU A 125 -13.10 -5.91 -37.71
CA GLU A 125 -12.52 -7.19 -38.09
C GLU A 125 -11.67 -7.71 -36.91
N VAL A 126 -11.99 -8.89 -36.38
CA VAL A 126 -11.62 -9.26 -35.01
C VAL A 126 -10.45 -10.24 -34.94
N GLY A 127 -9.29 -9.77 -34.49
CA GLY A 127 -8.17 -10.58 -33.99
C GLY A 127 -7.88 -10.30 -32.51
N ASP A 128 -7.95 -11.37 -31.69
CA ASP A 128 -7.47 -11.51 -30.30
C ASP A 128 -8.22 -10.82 -29.13
N VAL A 129 -8.41 -11.58 -28.03
CA VAL A 129 -9.10 -11.17 -26.80
C VAL A 129 -8.12 -11.25 -25.62
N MET A 130 -7.86 -10.11 -24.95
CA MET A 130 -6.82 -9.93 -23.92
C MET A 130 -7.29 -10.28 -22.49
N PHE A 131 -6.43 -10.88 -21.64
CA PHE A 131 -6.77 -11.25 -20.24
C PHE A 131 -5.67 -10.98 -19.17
N THR A 132 -6.06 -10.80 -17.89
CA THR A 132 -5.22 -10.53 -16.69
C THR A 132 -5.45 -11.55 -15.56
N GLU A 133 -4.42 -11.81 -14.73
CA GLU A 133 -4.37 -12.89 -13.71
C GLU A 133 -5.20 -12.68 -12.44
N GLU A 134 -5.77 -11.50 -12.18
CA GLU A 134 -6.59 -11.25 -10.97
C GLU A 134 -7.92 -12.02 -10.95
N MET A 135 -8.21 -12.82 -11.98
CA MET A 135 -9.44 -13.57 -12.08
C MET A 135 -9.28 -15.04 -11.66
N MET A 136 -8.11 -15.59 -11.35
CA MET A 136 -8.02 -17.01 -10.96
C MET A 136 -8.53 -17.33 -9.54
N ASP A 137 -8.82 -16.31 -8.71
CA ASP A 137 -9.21 -16.51 -7.32
C ASP A 137 -10.72 -16.23 -7.10
N ASP A 138 -11.56 -17.15 -7.56
CA ASP A 138 -12.88 -17.36 -6.96
C ASP A 138 -12.80 -18.69 -6.21
N ASN A 139 -12.78 -18.55 -4.89
CA ASN A 139 -12.73 -19.54 -3.81
C ASN A 139 -13.75 -20.69 -3.97
N ASP A 140 -13.45 -21.65 -4.85
CA ASP A 140 -14.19 -22.91 -5.01
C ASP A 140 -13.20 -24.09 -5.12
N GLY A 141 -12.41 -24.35 -4.07
CA GLY A 141 -11.90 -25.68 -3.65
C GLY A 141 -11.24 -26.68 -4.63
N GLU A 142 -11.04 -26.39 -5.91
CA GLU A 142 -10.33 -27.25 -6.86
C GLU A 142 -8.92 -26.69 -7.13
N GLU A 143 -7.90 -27.43 -6.66
CA GLU A 143 -6.49 -27.19 -7.01
C GLU A 143 -6.29 -27.31 -8.53
N GLY A 144 -5.97 -26.20 -9.19
CA GLY A 144 -5.63 -26.17 -10.62
C GLY A 144 -4.36 -25.36 -10.84
N GLY A 145 -3.22 -26.05 -10.96
CA GLY A 145 -1.93 -25.45 -11.28
C GLY A 145 -1.89 -24.75 -12.65
N VAL A 146 -0.83 -23.96 -12.86
CA VAL A 146 -0.55 -23.22 -14.10
C VAL A 146 -0.75 -24.10 -15.33
N HIS A 147 -1.78 -23.80 -16.12
CA HIS A 147 -2.05 -24.51 -17.36
C HIS A 147 -1.16 -23.97 -18.49
N ASP A 148 -0.62 -24.87 -19.32
CA ASP A 148 0.08 -24.50 -20.54
C ASP A 148 -0.84 -23.63 -21.42
N LEU A 149 -0.48 -22.35 -21.55
CA LEU A 149 -1.25 -21.36 -22.31
C LEU A 149 -1.28 -21.72 -23.81
N SER A 150 -0.29 -22.48 -24.30
CA SER A 150 -0.26 -22.94 -25.68
C SER A 150 -1.35 -23.98 -25.97
N LEU A 151 -1.82 -24.69 -24.93
CA LEU A 151 -2.89 -25.69 -24.97
C LEU A 151 -4.23 -25.17 -24.46
N SER A 152 -4.37 -23.86 -24.28
CA SER A 152 -5.58 -23.24 -23.75
C SER A 152 -6.28 -22.34 -24.78
N LYS A 153 -7.61 -22.37 -24.80
CA LYS A 153 -8.49 -21.54 -25.65
C LYS A 153 -9.57 -20.87 -24.81
N CYS A 154 -10.05 -19.71 -25.29
CA CYS A 154 -11.18 -18.98 -24.73
C CYS A 154 -12.40 -19.13 -25.65
N LEU A 155 -13.52 -19.57 -25.08
CA LEU A 155 -14.81 -19.62 -25.75
C LEU A 155 -15.59 -18.35 -25.43
N VAL A 156 -15.97 -17.62 -26.47
CA VAL A 156 -16.68 -16.33 -26.40
C VAL A 156 -18.09 -16.50 -26.98
N HIS A 157 -19.03 -15.71 -26.47
CA HIS A 157 -20.49 -15.78 -26.74
C HIS A 157 -21.22 -16.94 -26.04
N LEU A 158 -20.68 -17.43 -24.93
CA LEU A 158 -21.41 -18.33 -24.05
C LEU A 158 -22.54 -17.59 -23.31
N PRO A 159 -23.67 -18.25 -23.00
CA PRO A 159 -24.75 -17.63 -22.23
C PRO A 159 -24.27 -17.12 -20.86
N THR A 160 -24.66 -15.89 -20.49
CA THR A 160 -24.26 -15.25 -19.22
C THR A 160 -24.79 -15.96 -17.97
N LYS A 161 -25.87 -16.73 -18.14
CA LYS A 161 -26.50 -17.54 -17.07
C LYS A 161 -25.82 -18.89 -16.86
N TRP A 162 -25.00 -19.36 -17.80
CA TRP A 162 -24.30 -20.64 -17.67
C TRP A 162 -23.32 -20.62 -16.49
N GLN A 163 -23.25 -21.74 -15.80
CA GLN A 163 -22.22 -22.10 -14.82
C GLN A 163 -21.19 -23.05 -15.46
N SER A 164 -20.17 -23.43 -14.69
CA SER A 164 -19.11 -24.32 -15.17
C SER A 164 -19.63 -25.70 -15.58
N ASP A 165 -20.70 -26.20 -14.96
CA ASP A 165 -21.26 -27.50 -15.32
C ASP A 165 -22.03 -27.48 -16.66
N ASP A 166 -22.59 -26.32 -17.03
CA ASP A 166 -23.29 -26.14 -18.30
C ASP A 166 -22.31 -26.18 -19.48
N ILE A 167 -21.15 -25.50 -19.35
CA ILE A 167 -20.10 -25.55 -20.37
C ILE A 167 -19.48 -26.95 -20.47
N LYS A 168 -19.25 -27.63 -19.33
CA LYS A 168 -18.76 -29.02 -19.30
C LYS A 168 -19.73 -29.98 -20.00
N THR A 169 -21.04 -29.77 -19.82
CA THR A 169 -22.09 -30.56 -20.48
C THR A 169 -22.15 -30.30 -21.98
N PHE A 170 -22.11 -29.04 -22.40
CA PHE A 170 -22.06 -28.67 -23.81
C PHE A 170 -20.85 -29.28 -24.53
N LEU A 171 -19.66 -29.22 -23.94
CA LEU A 171 -18.44 -29.79 -24.52
C LEU A 171 -18.54 -31.31 -24.69
N ARG A 172 -19.10 -32.00 -23.70
CA ARG A 172 -19.36 -33.45 -23.75
C ARG A 172 -20.36 -33.81 -24.86
N GLU A 173 -21.42 -33.03 -25.04
CA GLU A 173 -22.40 -33.23 -26.13
C GLU A 173 -21.79 -33.00 -27.52
N GLN A 174 -20.81 -32.11 -27.64
CA GLN A 174 -20.06 -31.91 -28.88
C GLN A 174 -18.95 -32.95 -29.10
N GLY A 175 -18.70 -33.83 -28.12
CA GLY A 175 -17.64 -34.84 -28.21
C GLY A 175 -16.22 -34.26 -28.07
N VAL A 176 -16.07 -33.12 -27.40
CA VAL A 176 -14.77 -32.47 -27.18
C VAL A 176 -14.14 -32.98 -25.89
N GLU A 177 -12.99 -33.63 -26.01
CA GLU A 177 -12.15 -34.00 -24.87
C GLU A 177 -11.34 -32.79 -24.37
N TYR A 178 -11.24 -32.64 -23.04
CA TYR A 178 -10.52 -31.54 -22.42
C TYR A 178 -9.96 -31.93 -21.05
N LYS A 179 -8.90 -31.24 -20.63
CA LYS A 179 -8.30 -31.34 -19.29
C LYS A 179 -9.06 -30.52 -18.26
N PHE A 180 -9.42 -29.29 -18.63
CA PHE A 180 -10.09 -28.35 -17.74
C PHE A 180 -11.05 -27.45 -18.51
N ALA A 181 -12.24 -27.22 -17.95
CA ALA A 181 -13.23 -26.29 -18.50
C ALA A 181 -13.91 -25.50 -17.38
N LYS A 182 -13.88 -24.16 -17.45
CA LYS A 182 -14.50 -23.28 -16.45
C LYS A 182 -15.23 -22.11 -17.10
N LYS A 183 -16.46 -21.86 -16.65
CA LYS A 183 -17.27 -20.73 -17.11
C LYS A 183 -17.08 -19.55 -16.16
N ARG A 184 -16.92 -18.34 -16.70
CA ARG A 184 -16.95 -17.11 -15.88
C ARG A 184 -18.38 -16.72 -15.56
N ARG A 185 -18.68 -16.57 -14.26
CA ARG A 185 -20.00 -16.17 -13.79
C ARG A 185 -20.33 -14.76 -14.27
N GLY A 186 -21.52 -14.58 -14.85
CA GLY A 186 -22.01 -13.28 -15.32
C GLY A 186 -21.38 -12.74 -16.62
N MET A 187 -20.32 -13.36 -17.13
CA MET A 187 -19.70 -12.98 -18.40
C MET A 187 -20.15 -13.88 -19.55
N MET A 188 -19.86 -13.53 -20.81
CA MET A 188 -20.12 -14.40 -21.98
C MET A 188 -18.92 -15.28 -22.37
N VAL A 189 -17.98 -15.50 -21.44
CA VAL A 189 -16.71 -16.20 -21.71
C VAL A 189 -16.52 -17.44 -20.85
N GLY A 190 -15.78 -18.42 -21.36
CA GLY A 190 -15.37 -19.64 -20.67
C GLY A 190 -14.02 -20.13 -21.17
N PHE A 191 -13.29 -20.83 -20.32
CA PHE A 191 -11.94 -21.30 -20.60
C PHE A 191 -11.92 -22.80 -20.79
N LEU A 192 -11.10 -23.24 -21.74
CA LEU A 192 -10.92 -24.63 -22.12
C LEU A 192 -9.43 -24.92 -22.28
N THR A 193 -8.92 -25.90 -21.54
CA THR A 193 -7.52 -26.35 -21.61
C THR A 193 -7.50 -27.82 -22.00
N PHE A 194 -6.60 -28.18 -22.91
CA PHE A 194 -6.44 -29.53 -23.45
C PHE A 194 -5.21 -30.22 -22.86
N GLU A 195 -5.18 -31.56 -22.87
CA GLU A 195 -4.03 -32.30 -22.35
C GLU A 195 -2.83 -32.29 -23.31
N ASN A 196 -3.10 -32.18 -24.61
CA ASN A 196 -2.09 -32.19 -25.66
C ASN A 196 -2.55 -31.42 -26.92
N ALA A 197 -1.62 -31.21 -27.85
CA ALA A 197 -1.86 -30.43 -29.07
C ALA A 197 -2.84 -31.10 -30.05
N GLU A 198 -2.99 -32.43 -29.99
CA GLU A 198 -3.93 -33.18 -30.85
C GLU A 198 -5.38 -32.96 -30.39
N GLN A 199 -5.64 -33.06 -29.09
CA GLN A 199 -6.92 -32.70 -28.49
C GLN A 199 -7.28 -31.22 -28.72
N LEU A 200 -6.30 -30.31 -28.62
CA LEU A 200 -6.49 -28.90 -28.92
C LEU A 200 -6.97 -28.69 -30.36
N LYS A 201 -6.29 -29.30 -31.33
CA LYS A 201 -6.63 -29.17 -32.75
C LYS A 201 -8.03 -29.71 -33.04
N ASN A 202 -8.31 -30.94 -32.58
CA ASN A 202 -9.60 -31.59 -32.78
C ASN A 202 -10.74 -30.83 -32.08
N GLY A 203 -10.50 -30.36 -30.85
CA GLY A 203 -11.47 -29.61 -30.07
C GLY A 203 -11.81 -28.24 -30.70
N VAL A 204 -10.82 -27.54 -31.26
CA VAL A 204 -11.05 -26.29 -31.98
C VAL A 204 -11.86 -26.54 -33.26
N GLU A 205 -11.47 -27.52 -34.08
CA GLU A 205 -12.18 -27.87 -35.32
C GLU A 205 -13.65 -28.23 -35.08
N VAL A 206 -13.96 -28.93 -33.98
CA VAL A 206 -15.33 -29.34 -33.62
C VAL A 206 -16.18 -28.16 -33.12
N LEU A 207 -15.56 -27.21 -32.43
CA LEU A 207 -16.26 -26.07 -31.83
C LEU A 207 -16.39 -24.87 -32.78
N GLU A 208 -15.55 -24.78 -33.81
CA GLU A 208 -15.58 -23.74 -34.84
C GLU A 208 -16.94 -23.75 -35.57
N GLY A 209 -17.64 -22.61 -35.58
CA GLY A 209 -18.93 -22.48 -36.27
C GLY A 209 -20.15 -23.09 -35.56
N LYS A 210 -20.00 -23.60 -34.32
CA LYS A 210 -21.14 -24.02 -33.50
C LYS A 210 -21.93 -22.82 -32.98
N ASN A 211 -23.23 -22.98 -32.79
CA ASN A 211 -24.10 -21.92 -32.26
C ASN A 211 -24.57 -22.27 -30.86
N VAL A 212 -24.56 -21.27 -29.96
CA VAL A 212 -25.14 -21.36 -28.63
C VAL A 212 -26.13 -20.19 -28.47
N ASN A 213 -27.42 -20.48 -28.26
CA ASN A 213 -28.49 -19.49 -28.11
C ASN A 213 -28.52 -18.42 -29.22
N ASN A 214 -28.59 -18.84 -30.49
CA ASN A 214 -28.63 -17.97 -31.69
C ASN A 214 -27.41 -17.04 -31.87
N LYS A 215 -26.29 -17.30 -31.17
CA LYS A 215 -25.01 -16.63 -31.43
C LYS A 215 -23.96 -17.68 -31.81
N SER A 216 -23.13 -17.35 -32.79
CA SER A 216 -21.98 -18.16 -33.16
C SER A 216 -20.95 -18.14 -32.04
N LEU A 217 -20.59 -19.34 -31.59
CA LEU A 217 -19.53 -19.57 -30.63
C LEU A 217 -18.21 -19.16 -31.28
N LYS A 218 -17.47 -18.29 -30.62
CA LYS A 218 -16.16 -17.84 -31.10
C LYS A 218 -15.06 -18.42 -30.23
N ILE A 219 -14.01 -18.91 -30.88
CA ILE A 219 -12.82 -19.45 -30.21
C ILE A 219 -11.69 -18.44 -30.38
N ALA A 220 -11.04 -18.08 -29.27
CA ALA A 220 -9.92 -17.17 -29.24
C ALA A 220 -8.70 -17.81 -28.56
N ASN A 221 -7.50 -17.43 -29.00
CA ASN A 221 -6.25 -17.81 -28.35
C ASN A 221 -6.16 -17.13 -26.97
N VAL A 222 -5.56 -17.80 -26.00
CA VAL A 222 -5.21 -17.18 -24.72
C VAL A 222 -3.82 -16.59 -24.87
N LEU A 223 -3.73 -15.30 -25.18
CA LEU A 223 -2.46 -14.58 -25.27
C LEU A 223 -2.13 -13.89 -23.94
N PRO A 224 -0.90 -13.99 -23.42
CA PRO A 224 -0.42 -13.08 -22.38
C PRO A 224 -0.31 -11.68 -22.99
N ARG A 225 -0.68 -10.64 -22.24
CA ARG A 225 -0.51 -9.24 -22.68
C ARG A 225 0.98 -8.92 -22.87
N THR A 226 1.52 -9.16 -24.06
CA THR A 226 2.65 -8.40 -24.57
C THR A 226 2.10 -7.08 -25.09
N PHE A 227 2.71 -5.97 -24.65
CA PHE A 227 2.35 -4.62 -25.06
C PHE A 227 2.51 -4.50 -26.59
N ASP A 228 1.41 -4.62 -27.34
CA ASP A 228 1.42 -4.43 -28.77
C ASP A 228 1.53 -2.94 -29.10
N LYS A 229 2.51 -2.59 -29.93
CA LYS A 229 2.82 -1.21 -30.35
C LYS A 229 1.79 -0.59 -31.31
N ASN A 230 0.75 -1.32 -31.71
CA ASN A 230 -0.24 -0.84 -32.68
C ASN A 230 -1.66 -1.01 -32.16
N GLY A 231 -2.14 -0.02 -31.39
CA GLY A 231 -3.50 -0.01 -30.85
C GLY A 231 -3.88 1.33 -30.23
N ALA A 232 -3.55 2.43 -30.91
CA ALA A 232 -3.90 3.77 -30.47
C ALA A 232 -5.40 4.06 -30.66
N LYS A 233 -6.24 3.56 -29.74
CA LYS A 233 -7.58 4.13 -29.44
C LYS A 233 -7.97 4.00 -27.97
N ASN A 234 -7.04 4.38 -27.07
CA ASN A 234 -7.36 5.07 -25.80
C ASN A 234 -6.05 5.59 -25.15
N PRO A 235 -5.55 6.78 -25.52
CA PRO A 235 -4.32 7.30 -24.94
C PRO A 235 -4.64 8.01 -23.61
N ALA A 236 -4.84 7.27 -22.51
CA ALA A 236 -4.63 7.73 -21.11
C ALA A 236 -5.21 6.78 -20.05
N ALA A 237 -4.66 5.58 -19.91
CA ALA A 237 -4.19 5.24 -18.56
C ALA A 237 -2.73 5.69 -18.56
N LYS A 238 -2.47 6.95 -18.21
CA LYS A 238 -1.11 7.50 -18.18
C LYS A 238 -0.28 6.56 -17.31
N LEU A 239 0.68 5.85 -17.90
CA LEU A 239 1.62 5.04 -17.15
C LEU A 239 2.30 5.99 -16.17
N LYS A 240 2.24 5.66 -14.87
CA LYS A 240 2.85 6.53 -13.88
C LYS A 240 4.35 6.52 -14.10
N SER A 241 5.01 7.65 -13.89
CA SER A 241 6.46 7.63 -13.71
C SER A 241 6.84 6.94 -12.39
N ALA A 242 8.09 6.51 -12.25
CA ALA A 242 8.62 6.01 -10.97
C ALA A 242 8.33 7.00 -9.83
N ARG A 243 8.55 8.30 -10.05
CA ARG A 243 8.25 9.39 -9.10
C ARG A 243 6.76 9.44 -8.72
N GLU A 244 5.85 9.38 -9.69
CA GLU A 244 4.40 9.37 -9.43
C GLU A 244 3.97 8.09 -8.68
N ALA A 245 4.66 6.96 -8.92
CA ALA A 245 4.37 5.69 -8.25
C ALA A 245 4.82 5.66 -6.78
N VAL A 246 6.03 6.14 -6.48
CA VAL A 246 6.59 6.08 -5.11
C VAL A 246 6.39 7.35 -4.29
N THR A 247 6.17 8.49 -4.95
CA THR A 247 5.97 9.80 -4.32
C THR A 247 4.85 10.59 -5.01
N PRO A 248 3.60 10.13 -4.91
CA PRO A 248 2.46 10.70 -5.66
C PRO A 248 2.13 12.16 -5.33
N LEU A 249 2.69 12.71 -4.24
CA LEU A 249 2.50 14.10 -3.81
C LEU A 249 3.76 14.97 -4.01
N ALA A 250 4.80 14.47 -4.68
CA ALA A 250 6.09 15.15 -4.80
C ALA A 250 6.04 16.51 -5.54
N ASP A 251 5.00 16.74 -6.33
CA ASP A 251 4.83 17.99 -7.09
C ASP A 251 4.11 19.09 -6.27
N LEU A 252 3.63 18.74 -5.08
CA LEU A 252 3.09 19.69 -4.11
C LEU A 252 4.20 20.19 -3.18
N SER A 253 4.08 21.45 -2.73
CA SER A 253 4.92 21.95 -1.65
C SER A 253 4.72 21.10 -0.39
N TYR A 254 5.73 20.98 0.47
CA TYR A 254 5.60 20.15 1.67
C TYR A 254 4.46 20.63 2.58
N ALA A 255 4.24 21.95 2.68
CA ALA A 255 3.11 22.52 3.40
C ALA A 255 1.75 22.06 2.83
N ASP A 256 1.61 22.06 1.50
CA ASP A 256 0.38 21.58 0.85
C ASP A 256 0.17 20.07 1.06
N GLN A 257 1.25 19.28 1.09
CA GLN A 257 1.17 17.85 1.41
C GLN A 257 0.61 17.63 2.82
N LEU A 258 1.05 18.42 3.80
CA LEU A 258 0.57 18.36 5.18
C LEU A 258 -0.91 18.74 5.29
N GLU A 259 -1.33 19.82 4.62
CA GLU A 259 -2.73 20.24 4.61
C GLU A 259 -3.63 19.23 3.90
N GLN A 260 -3.18 18.64 2.78
CA GLN A 260 -3.92 17.55 2.13
C GLN A 260 -4.06 16.33 3.05
N LYS A 261 -2.99 15.95 3.77
CA LYS A 261 -3.03 14.82 4.73
C LYS A 261 -3.98 15.12 5.90
N LYS A 262 -3.94 16.33 6.44
CA LYS A 262 -4.84 16.82 7.50
C LYS A 262 -6.31 16.81 7.06
N ALA A 263 -6.59 17.28 5.84
CA ALA A 263 -7.93 17.26 5.25
C ALA A 263 -8.44 15.83 5.07
N SER A 264 -7.59 14.92 4.56
CA SER A 264 -7.90 13.50 4.40
C SER A 264 -8.26 12.82 5.74
N ILE A 265 -7.42 13.01 6.77
CA ILE A 265 -7.68 12.47 8.12
C ILE A 265 -8.97 13.07 8.70
N SER A 266 -9.17 14.38 8.57
CA SER A 266 -10.40 15.04 9.02
C SER A 266 -11.65 14.44 8.36
N GLN A 267 -11.60 14.14 7.07
CA GLN A 267 -12.69 13.49 6.34
C GLN A 267 -12.93 12.05 6.83
N MET A 268 -11.86 11.30 7.12
CA MET A 268 -11.96 9.95 7.69
C MET A 268 -12.59 9.97 9.08
N LEU A 269 -12.18 10.89 9.97
CA LEU A 269 -12.76 11.05 11.31
C LEU A 269 -14.26 11.43 11.22
N LYS A 270 -14.63 12.36 10.33
CA LYS A 270 -16.06 12.67 10.06
C LYS A 270 -16.83 11.46 9.55
N LYS A 271 -16.22 10.64 8.69
CA LYS A 271 -16.83 9.39 8.21
C LYS A 271 -17.02 8.38 9.34
N LEU A 272 -16.04 8.23 10.22
CA LEU A 272 -16.11 7.36 11.39
C LEU A 272 -17.27 7.78 12.30
N THR A 273 -17.39 9.06 12.64
CA THR A 273 -18.51 9.58 13.45
C THR A 273 -19.87 9.28 12.82
N ARG A 274 -20.02 9.54 11.51
CA ARG A 274 -21.27 9.25 10.79
C ARG A 274 -21.60 7.75 10.78
N ASN A 275 -20.59 6.91 10.59
CA ASN A 275 -20.77 5.47 10.56
C ASN A 275 -21.11 4.92 11.94
N ALA A 276 -20.44 5.38 13.00
CA ALA A 276 -20.76 5.01 14.38
C ALA A 276 -22.19 5.41 14.77
N ARG A 277 -22.64 6.61 14.35
CA ARG A 277 -24.03 7.04 14.57
C ARG A 277 -25.05 6.13 13.86
N LYS A 278 -24.75 5.70 12.63
CA LYS A 278 -25.63 4.79 11.87
C LYS A 278 -25.60 3.35 12.39
N ALA A 279 -24.47 2.91 12.93
CA ALA A 279 -24.29 1.58 13.50
C ALA A 279 -24.90 1.44 14.89
N CYS A 280 -25.21 2.57 15.56
CA CYS A 280 -25.85 2.55 16.87
C CYS A 280 -27.26 1.94 16.77
N PRO A 281 -27.55 0.85 17.51
CA PRO A 281 -28.86 0.20 17.48
C PRO A 281 -29.98 1.12 17.95
N ASN A 282 -31.16 0.99 17.35
CA ASN A 282 -32.35 1.72 17.78
C ASN A 282 -32.64 1.45 19.27
N GLY A 283 -32.92 2.52 20.02
CA GLY A 283 -33.20 2.44 21.46
C GLY A 283 -31.96 2.43 22.36
N LYS A 284 -30.73 2.42 21.82
CA LYS A 284 -29.52 2.69 22.60
C LYS A 284 -29.11 4.16 22.48
N SER A 285 -28.61 4.75 23.56
CA SER A 285 -28.01 6.09 23.52
C SER A 285 -26.73 6.06 22.69
N LEU A 286 -26.48 7.15 21.97
CA LEU A 286 -25.23 7.33 21.25
C LEU A 286 -24.08 7.48 22.24
N PRO A 287 -22.87 6.97 21.93
CA PRO A 287 -21.68 7.26 22.73
C PRO A 287 -21.43 8.76 22.84
N GLU A 288 -20.92 9.20 23.98
CA GLU A 288 -20.70 10.62 24.30
C GLU A 288 -19.86 11.34 23.23
N TRP A 289 -18.77 10.72 22.78
CA TRP A 289 -17.90 11.27 21.74
C TRP A 289 -18.64 11.50 20.40
N VAL A 290 -19.71 10.74 20.10
CA VAL A 290 -20.55 10.96 18.91
C VAL A 290 -21.52 12.11 19.11
N LEU A 291 -21.99 12.34 20.33
CA LEU A 291 -22.86 13.48 20.68
C LEU A 291 -22.08 14.79 20.61
N GLN A 292 -20.93 14.83 21.30
CA GLN A 292 -20.01 15.98 21.37
C GLN A 292 -19.32 16.27 20.03
N SER A 293 -19.32 15.32 19.08
CA SER A 293 -18.69 15.50 17.77
C SER A 293 -19.09 16.79 17.06
N ARG A 294 -20.32 17.31 17.28
CA ARG A 294 -20.80 18.54 16.64
C ARG A 294 -20.00 19.78 17.04
N GLU A 295 -19.52 19.83 18.27
CA GLU A 295 -18.73 20.95 18.82
C GLU A 295 -17.35 21.02 18.18
N ILE A 296 -16.82 19.88 17.74
CA ILE A 296 -15.53 19.76 17.04
C ILE A 296 -15.69 19.56 15.53
N GLY A 297 -16.74 20.13 14.93
CA GLY A 297 -16.93 20.13 13.47
C GLY A 297 -17.28 18.77 12.87
N GLY A 298 -17.85 17.86 13.67
CA GLY A 298 -18.26 16.51 13.28
C GLY A 298 -17.17 15.45 13.34
N LEU A 299 -15.99 15.78 13.88
CA LEU A 299 -14.88 14.84 14.06
C LEU A 299 -15.18 13.83 15.19
N SER A 300 -14.51 12.68 15.17
CA SER A 300 -14.63 11.67 16.22
C SER A 300 -13.78 11.98 17.46
N CYS A 301 -12.76 12.81 17.29
CA CYS A 301 -11.86 13.31 18.33
C CYS A 301 -11.23 14.63 17.84
N LYS A 302 -10.63 15.40 18.77
CA LYS A 302 -9.85 16.59 18.42
C LYS A 302 -8.64 16.18 17.58
N LEU A 303 -8.44 16.84 16.45
CA LEU A 303 -7.27 16.65 15.59
C LEU A 303 -6.26 17.76 15.86
N GLU A 304 -5.10 17.41 16.43
CA GLU A 304 -4.04 18.38 16.78
C GLU A 304 -3.24 18.86 15.56
N GLY A 305 -3.32 18.14 14.44
CA GLY A 305 -2.62 18.47 13.20
C GLY A 305 -1.75 17.31 12.72
N ILE A 306 -0.88 17.61 11.75
CA ILE A 306 0.11 16.67 11.23
C ILE A 306 1.48 17.14 11.68
N ILE A 307 2.19 16.26 12.40
CA ILE A 307 3.58 16.54 12.79
C ILE A 307 4.49 16.32 11.58
N GLU A 308 5.32 17.33 11.31
CA GLU A 308 6.25 17.32 10.19
C GLU A 308 7.43 16.38 10.41
N SER A 309 7.87 15.73 9.33
CA SER A 309 9.09 14.93 9.31
C SER A 309 10.30 15.87 9.39
N PRO A 310 11.29 15.62 10.28
CA PRO A 310 12.53 16.40 10.29
C PRO A 310 13.30 16.32 8.97
N LEU A 311 13.18 15.19 8.26
CA LEU A 311 13.83 14.94 6.98
C LEU A 311 12.76 14.59 5.94
N VAL A 312 12.69 15.38 4.86
CA VAL A 312 11.64 15.28 3.82
C VAL A 312 12.15 14.73 2.50
N ASN A 313 13.47 14.75 2.27
CA ASN A 313 14.12 14.16 1.12
C ASN A 313 15.15 13.12 1.57
N GLY A 314 15.35 12.06 0.80
CA GLY A 314 16.33 11.01 1.08
C GLY A 314 16.12 10.30 2.42
N TYR A 315 14.92 10.38 3.01
CA TYR A 315 14.66 9.84 4.34
C TYR A 315 14.54 8.31 4.37
N ARG A 316 14.36 7.68 3.20
CA ARG A 316 14.00 6.26 3.10
C ARG A 316 15.23 5.36 3.23
N ASN A 317 15.40 4.75 4.41
CA ASN A 317 16.53 3.86 4.71
C ASN A 317 16.39 2.42 4.17
N LYS A 318 15.26 2.07 3.53
CA LYS A 318 15.04 0.76 2.88
C LYS A 318 14.36 0.95 1.53
N CYS A 319 15.06 0.67 0.44
CA CYS A 319 14.54 0.74 -0.92
C CYS A 319 14.54 -0.64 -1.59
N GLU A 320 13.45 -1.00 -2.24
CA GLU A 320 13.24 -2.28 -2.91
C GLU A 320 13.03 -2.02 -4.40
N PHE A 321 14.07 -2.30 -5.20
CA PHE A 321 14.09 -2.09 -6.64
C PHE A 321 13.81 -3.41 -7.37
N SER A 322 12.74 -3.45 -8.15
CA SER A 322 12.46 -4.58 -9.04
C SER A 322 13.43 -4.59 -10.22
N THR A 323 13.80 -5.79 -10.68
CA THR A 323 14.47 -5.98 -11.96
C THR A 323 13.44 -6.33 -13.02
N GLY A 324 13.53 -5.74 -14.21
CA GLY A 324 12.60 -6.03 -15.30
C GLY A 324 12.97 -5.27 -16.56
N TYR A 325 11.96 -4.96 -17.37
CA TYR A 325 12.13 -4.21 -18.61
C TYR A 325 11.35 -2.89 -18.56
N SER A 326 11.92 -1.84 -19.15
CA SER A 326 11.22 -0.56 -19.37
C SER A 326 10.12 -0.71 -20.43
N VAL A 327 9.35 0.37 -20.64
CA VAL A 327 8.34 0.44 -21.71
C VAL A 327 9.00 0.28 -23.10
N GLU A 328 10.25 0.69 -23.24
CA GLU A 328 11.07 0.57 -24.45
C GLU A 328 11.73 -0.81 -24.58
N GLY A 329 11.58 -1.70 -23.59
CA GLY A 329 12.18 -3.03 -23.58
C GLY A 329 13.65 -3.05 -23.13
N LYS A 330 14.15 -1.97 -22.51
CA LYS A 330 15.50 -1.93 -21.93
C LYS A 330 15.50 -2.65 -20.57
N LEU A 331 16.54 -3.43 -20.27
CA LEU A 331 16.73 -3.99 -18.92
C LEU A 331 16.88 -2.85 -17.90
N THR A 332 16.08 -2.89 -16.84
CA THR A 332 15.99 -1.81 -15.85
C THR A 332 15.93 -2.36 -14.43
N VAL A 333 16.62 -1.67 -13.51
CA VAL A 333 16.50 -1.85 -12.06
C VAL A 333 15.84 -0.61 -11.47
N GLY A 334 14.65 -0.76 -10.89
CA GLY A 334 13.88 0.40 -10.45
C GLY A 334 12.51 0.06 -9.89
N PHE A 335 11.50 0.89 -10.18
CA PHE A 335 10.14 0.72 -9.67
C PHE A 335 9.17 0.30 -10.78
N MET A 336 8.21 -0.54 -10.40
CA MET A 336 7.10 -0.85 -11.28
C MET A 336 6.18 0.35 -11.43
N LEU A 337 5.76 0.62 -12.67
CA LEU A 337 4.95 1.79 -13.02
C LEU A 337 3.45 1.63 -12.76
N GLY A 338 3.04 0.44 -12.32
CA GLY A 338 1.66 0.14 -12.06
C GLY A 338 1.49 -1.22 -11.40
N ASN A 339 0.24 -1.58 -11.18
CA ASN A 339 -0.09 -2.86 -10.60
C ASN A 339 -0.01 -3.94 -11.67
N PHE A 340 0.50 -5.10 -11.27
CA PHE A 340 0.52 -6.29 -12.11
C PHE A 340 -0.88 -6.70 -12.59
N SER A 341 -1.91 -6.50 -11.77
CA SER A 341 -3.30 -6.77 -12.14
C SER A 341 -3.86 -5.88 -13.24
N ALA A 342 -3.28 -4.69 -13.44
CA ALA A 342 -3.56 -3.84 -14.59
C ALA A 342 -2.79 -4.29 -15.86
N GLY A 343 -1.98 -5.34 -15.76
CA GLY A 343 -1.08 -5.83 -16.81
C GLY A 343 0.18 -4.98 -16.98
N VAL A 344 0.53 -4.15 -15.99
CA VAL A 344 1.72 -3.29 -16.05
C VAL A 344 2.87 -3.97 -15.32
N THR A 345 3.91 -4.37 -16.07
CA THR A 345 5.17 -4.90 -15.53
C THR A 345 6.37 -4.02 -15.86
N ALA A 346 6.13 -2.89 -16.53
CA ALA A 346 7.19 -1.96 -16.89
C ALA A 346 7.91 -1.46 -15.64
N VAL A 347 9.24 -1.46 -15.70
CA VAL A 347 10.12 -0.97 -14.63
C VAL A 347 10.85 0.27 -15.14
N GLU A 348 10.81 1.34 -14.35
CA GLU A 348 11.56 2.57 -14.61
C GLU A 348 12.59 2.81 -13.52
N GLU A 349 13.75 3.36 -13.90
CA GLU A 349 14.80 3.76 -12.98
C GLU A 349 14.28 4.75 -11.93
N ALA A 350 14.91 4.78 -10.75
CA ALA A 350 14.50 5.63 -9.64
C ALA A 350 14.93 7.10 -9.83
N VAL A 351 14.46 7.73 -10.90
CA VAL A 351 14.78 9.10 -11.28
C VAL A 351 13.85 10.07 -10.55
N ASN A 352 14.40 11.15 -10.01
CA ASN A 352 13.65 12.25 -9.36
C ASN A 352 12.67 11.79 -8.26
N CYS A 353 13.00 10.72 -7.54
CA CYS A 353 12.21 10.21 -6.42
C CYS A 353 12.72 10.82 -5.09
N PRO A 354 12.11 11.90 -4.57
CA PRO A 354 12.67 12.68 -3.47
C PRO A 354 12.81 11.90 -2.17
N ASN A 355 12.03 10.84 -1.96
CA ASN A 355 12.11 10.02 -0.76
C ASN A 355 13.34 9.11 -0.70
N ILE A 356 14.01 8.85 -1.83
CA ILE A 356 15.09 7.87 -1.96
C ILE A 356 16.44 8.60 -1.91
N SER A 357 17.41 8.01 -1.20
CA SER A 357 18.79 8.52 -1.16
C SER A 357 19.46 8.41 -2.53
N LYS A 358 20.44 9.27 -2.84
CA LYS A 358 21.17 9.13 -4.11
C LYS A 358 22.05 7.89 -4.06
N LEU A 359 22.55 7.53 -2.89
CA LEU A 359 23.29 6.30 -2.63
C LEU A 359 22.52 5.04 -3.05
N ALA A 360 21.24 4.91 -2.67
CA ALA A 360 20.42 3.76 -3.08
C ALA A 360 20.25 3.69 -4.59
N CYS A 361 20.01 4.84 -5.24
CA CYS A 361 19.93 4.91 -6.70
C CYS A 361 21.26 4.48 -7.37
N ARG A 362 22.42 4.83 -6.80
CA ARG A 362 23.73 4.40 -7.33
C ARG A 362 23.92 2.89 -7.23
N TYR A 363 23.51 2.26 -6.13
CA TYR A 363 23.54 0.78 -6.04
C TYR A 363 22.61 0.11 -7.04
N ALA A 364 21.42 0.68 -7.29
CA ALA A 364 20.53 0.21 -8.34
C ALA A 364 21.19 0.32 -9.73
N SER A 365 21.88 1.43 -10.04
CA SER A 365 22.64 1.59 -11.29
C SER A 365 23.79 0.60 -11.42
N ILE A 366 24.55 0.34 -10.35
CA ILE A 366 25.63 -0.66 -10.35
C ILE A 366 25.05 -2.04 -10.68
N PHE A 367 23.92 -2.40 -10.04
CA PHE A 367 23.28 -3.68 -10.30
C PHE A 367 22.75 -3.77 -11.73
N GLN A 368 22.14 -2.71 -12.26
CA GLN A 368 21.70 -2.66 -13.65
C GLN A 368 22.85 -2.91 -14.63
N SER A 369 23.99 -2.22 -14.46
CA SER A 369 25.18 -2.42 -15.30
C SER A 369 25.80 -3.81 -15.18
N PHE A 370 25.63 -4.49 -14.04
CA PHE A 370 25.98 -5.90 -13.90
C PHE A 370 25.00 -6.79 -14.67
N LEU A 371 23.69 -6.58 -14.51
CA LEU A 371 22.65 -7.38 -15.16
C LEU A 371 22.70 -7.29 -16.70
N GLU A 372 23.13 -6.15 -17.26
CA GLU A 372 23.37 -6.00 -18.70
C GLU A 372 24.46 -6.96 -19.25
N LYS A 373 25.32 -7.49 -18.37
CA LYS A 373 26.42 -8.42 -18.71
C LYS A 373 26.18 -9.85 -18.23
N SER A 374 25.23 -10.04 -17.30
CA SER A 374 24.83 -11.33 -16.74
C SER A 374 24.34 -12.27 -17.84
N ARG A 375 24.65 -13.56 -17.70
CA ARG A 375 24.10 -14.60 -18.59
C ARG A 375 22.70 -15.04 -18.18
N LEU A 376 22.36 -14.82 -16.90
CA LEU A 376 21.08 -15.22 -16.34
C LEU A 376 20.00 -14.15 -16.61
N PRO A 377 18.77 -14.57 -16.94
CA PRO A 377 17.68 -13.65 -17.28
C PRO A 377 17.11 -12.96 -16.04
N VAL A 378 16.59 -11.75 -16.23
CA VAL A 378 15.76 -11.09 -15.23
C VAL A 378 14.39 -11.78 -15.11
N TRP A 379 13.79 -11.67 -13.94
CA TRP A 379 12.52 -12.29 -13.59
C TRP A 379 11.39 -11.74 -14.46
N ASN A 380 10.70 -12.66 -15.11
CA ASN A 380 9.49 -12.39 -15.85
C ASN A 380 8.28 -12.78 -15.00
N ARG A 381 7.59 -11.77 -14.46
CA ARG A 381 6.41 -11.98 -13.61
C ARG A 381 5.24 -12.67 -14.33
N PHE A 382 5.08 -12.47 -15.65
CA PHE A 382 4.01 -13.13 -16.40
C PHE A 382 4.25 -14.62 -16.59
N LYS A 383 5.50 -14.99 -16.82
CA LYS A 383 5.89 -16.39 -17.03
C LYS A 383 6.27 -17.08 -15.72
N SER A 384 6.37 -16.33 -14.62
CA SER A 384 6.93 -16.77 -13.34
C SER A 384 8.26 -17.51 -13.52
N CYS A 385 9.12 -16.99 -14.38
CA CYS A 385 10.40 -17.61 -14.73
C CYS A 385 11.51 -16.57 -14.82
N GLY A 386 12.75 -17.04 -14.75
CA GLY A 386 13.95 -16.21 -14.75
C GLY A 386 14.67 -16.24 -13.41
N PHE A 387 15.76 -15.50 -13.29
CA PHE A 387 16.68 -15.63 -12.15
C PHE A 387 16.68 -14.39 -11.26
N TRP A 388 17.06 -13.22 -11.79
CA TRP A 388 17.21 -11.99 -10.99
C TRP A 388 15.86 -11.32 -10.73
N ARG A 389 15.48 -11.07 -9.47
CA ARG A 389 14.11 -10.58 -9.14
C ARG A 389 14.07 -9.16 -8.59
N GLN A 390 14.87 -8.88 -7.57
CA GLN A 390 14.79 -7.64 -6.81
C GLN A 390 16.12 -7.34 -6.12
N LEU A 391 16.49 -6.06 -6.08
CA LEU A 391 17.54 -5.54 -5.21
C LEU A 391 16.89 -4.78 -4.06
N THR A 392 17.26 -5.13 -2.84
CA THR A 392 16.92 -4.34 -1.65
C THR A 392 18.18 -3.65 -1.15
N VAL A 393 18.11 -2.33 -1.00
CA VAL A 393 19.16 -1.50 -0.38
C VAL A 393 18.64 -1.08 0.99
N ARG A 394 19.35 -1.47 2.04
CA ARG A 394 19.13 -0.99 3.41
C ARG A 394 20.31 -0.15 3.87
N GLU A 395 20.01 0.95 4.53
CA GLU A 395 20.96 1.97 4.95
C GLU A 395 20.93 2.11 6.47
N GLY A 396 22.11 2.13 7.07
CA GLY A 396 22.32 2.33 8.49
C GLY A 396 23.09 3.61 8.74
N SER A 397 22.52 4.52 9.54
CA SER A 397 23.13 5.83 9.80
C SER A 397 24.01 5.82 11.05
N LYS A 398 25.01 6.70 11.05
CA LYS A 398 25.79 7.05 12.24
C LYS A 398 24.88 7.67 13.31
N PRO A 399 25.23 7.55 14.60
CA PRO A 399 24.53 8.27 15.65
C PRO A 399 24.70 9.79 15.47
N GLY A 400 23.66 10.56 15.74
CA GLY A 400 23.70 12.02 15.69
C GLY A 400 22.38 12.66 15.28
N VAL A 401 22.20 13.93 15.62
CA VAL A 401 21.01 14.71 15.24
C VAL A 401 21.13 15.16 13.80
N VAL A 402 20.05 15.03 13.04
CA VAL A 402 19.95 15.54 11.68
C VAL A 402 19.96 17.07 11.70
N SER A 403 21.07 17.68 11.26
CA SER A 403 21.09 19.09 10.91
C SER A 403 20.43 19.29 9.53
N SER A 404 19.79 20.44 9.32
CA SER A 404 19.10 20.76 8.05
C SER A 404 20.05 20.92 6.86
N ASP A 405 21.35 21.11 7.13
CA ASP A 405 22.34 21.55 6.15
C ASP A 405 23.32 20.43 5.73
N GLU A 406 23.28 19.28 6.40
CA GLU A 406 24.09 18.11 6.03
C GLU A 406 23.45 17.30 4.91
N ASP A 407 24.26 16.92 3.92
CA ASP A 407 23.85 15.96 2.90
C ASP A 407 23.47 14.65 3.59
N ALA A 408 22.20 14.25 3.50
CA ALA A 408 21.65 13.10 4.22
C ALA A 408 22.45 11.82 3.95
N ASP A 409 23.00 11.69 2.75
CA ASP A 409 23.82 10.57 2.30
C ASP A 409 25.15 10.45 3.09
N SER A 410 25.68 11.55 3.63
CA SER A 410 26.96 11.58 4.36
C SER A 410 26.91 10.89 5.73
N ARG A 411 25.71 10.73 6.30
CA ARG A 411 25.48 10.04 7.57
C ARG A 411 25.39 8.53 7.43
N ILE A 412 25.15 8.02 6.22
CA ILE A 412 25.05 6.58 5.98
C ILE A 412 26.44 5.97 6.23
N ALA A 413 26.54 5.09 7.21
CA ALA A 413 27.77 4.41 7.59
C ALA A 413 27.81 2.95 7.12
N GLU A 414 26.64 2.31 7.04
CA GLU A 414 26.52 0.90 6.72
C GLU A 414 25.46 0.73 5.64
N VAL A 415 25.75 -0.11 4.64
CA VAL A 415 24.77 -0.52 3.63
C VAL A 415 24.74 -2.03 3.55
N MET A 416 23.52 -2.56 3.59
CA MET A 416 23.23 -3.95 3.27
C MET A 416 22.50 -4.01 1.94
N LEU A 417 23.08 -4.76 1.01
CA LEU A 417 22.41 -5.17 -0.21
C LEU A 417 21.84 -6.57 -0.02
N MET A 418 20.57 -6.75 -0.37
CA MET A 418 19.94 -8.06 -0.44
C MET A 418 19.38 -8.26 -1.84
N VAL A 419 19.94 -9.21 -2.58
CA VAL A 419 19.51 -9.55 -3.94
C VAL A 419 18.62 -10.78 -3.87
N GLN A 420 17.37 -10.63 -4.29
CA GLN A 420 16.43 -11.73 -4.39
C GLN A 420 16.55 -12.39 -5.77
N VAL A 421 16.67 -13.72 -5.77
CA VAL A 421 16.81 -14.55 -6.97
C VAL A 421 15.81 -15.71 -6.97
N CYS A 422 15.73 -16.45 -8.08
CA CYS A 422 15.08 -17.75 -8.16
C CYS A 422 16.07 -18.71 -8.84
N SER A 423 16.66 -19.63 -8.09
CA SER A 423 17.66 -20.58 -8.62
C SER A 423 17.06 -21.78 -9.36
N THR A 424 15.73 -21.89 -9.42
CA THR A 424 15.02 -22.99 -10.07
C THR A 424 15.53 -23.19 -11.51
N ASP A 425 15.82 -24.44 -11.86
CA ASP A 425 16.30 -24.85 -13.19
C ASP A 425 17.61 -24.19 -13.66
N THR A 426 18.40 -23.62 -12.74
CA THR A 426 19.71 -23.00 -13.05
C THR A 426 20.85 -23.85 -12.51
N ASP A 427 21.93 -24.01 -13.29
CA ASP A 427 23.11 -24.77 -12.89
C ASP A 427 23.83 -24.13 -11.70
N GLU A 428 24.17 -24.92 -10.68
CA GLU A 428 24.75 -24.41 -9.43
C GLU A 428 26.13 -23.75 -9.64
N ALA A 429 26.94 -24.24 -10.59
CA ALA A 429 28.24 -23.65 -10.90
C ALA A 429 28.08 -22.32 -11.66
N GLU A 430 27.09 -22.22 -12.54
CA GLU A 430 26.72 -20.95 -13.16
C GLU A 430 26.22 -19.93 -12.12
N VAL A 431 25.34 -20.34 -11.21
CA VAL A 431 24.85 -19.50 -10.09
C VAL A 431 26.01 -19.01 -9.22
N ALA A 432 26.93 -19.89 -8.84
CA ALA A 432 28.10 -19.52 -8.04
C ALA A 432 28.97 -18.48 -8.76
N THR A 433 29.19 -18.66 -10.06
CA THR A 433 29.96 -17.74 -10.90
C THR A 433 29.31 -16.36 -10.98
N GLU A 434 28.00 -16.32 -11.21
CA GLU A 434 27.22 -15.07 -11.29
C GLU A 434 27.19 -14.34 -9.94
N PHE A 435 27.07 -15.06 -8.82
CA PHE A 435 27.17 -14.45 -7.48
C PHE A 435 28.54 -13.82 -7.21
N GLU A 436 29.64 -14.49 -7.61
CA GLU A 436 30.99 -13.94 -7.48
C GLU A 436 31.17 -12.67 -8.32
N GLN A 437 30.71 -12.70 -9.57
CA GLN A 437 30.77 -11.55 -10.48
C GLN A 437 29.91 -10.38 -9.97
N MET A 438 28.72 -10.66 -9.46
CA MET A 438 27.84 -9.67 -8.84
C MET A 438 28.50 -9.02 -7.62
N ALA A 439 29.06 -9.83 -6.71
CA ALA A 439 29.73 -9.34 -5.52
C ALA A 439 30.92 -8.43 -5.87
N LYS A 440 31.70 -8.82 -6.89
CA LYS A 440 32.80 -8.02 -7.43
C LYS A 440 32.30 -6.70 -8.04
N ALA A 441 31.23 -6.75 -8.84
CA ALA A 441 30.65 -5.56 -9.47
C ALA A 441 30.16 -4.54 -8.42
N PHE A 442 29.49 -5.00 -7.36
CA PHE A 442 29.10 -4.14 -6.25
C PHE A 442 30.29 -3.55 -5.51
N ALA A 443 31.31 -4.35 -5.19
CA ALA A 443 32.50 -3.88 -4.49
C ALA A 443 33.31 -2.85 -5.31
N GLU A 444 33.46 -3.08 -6.61
CA GLU A 444 34.13 -2.15 -7.53
C GLU A 444 33.31 -0.87 -7.74
N GLY A 445 32.00 -0.99 -7.99
CA GLY A 445 31.11 0.15 -8.17
C GLY A 445 31.00 1.03 -6.92
N ALA A 446 30.98 0.41 -5.74
CA ALA A 446 31.00 1.12 -4.46
C ALA A 446 32.31 1.90 -4.25
N ARG A 447 33.47 1.31 -4.59
CA ARG A 447 34.77 1.99 -4.48
C ARG A 447 35.01 3.07 -5.54
N ALA A 448 34.57 2.83 -6.77
CA ALA A 448 34.75 3.77 -7.89
C ALA A 448 33.82 5.00 -7.78
N SER A 449 32.79 4.90 -6.96
CA SER A 449 31.90 6.01 -6.65
C SER A 449 32.64 7.12 -5.90
N SER A 450 32.35 8.39 -6.27
CA SER A 450 32.76 9.56 -5.49
C SER A 450 31.53 10.23 -4.84
N PRO A 451 31.49 10.40 -3.51
CA PRO A 451 32.33 9.69 -2.53
C PRO A 451 32.08 8.16 -2.59
N PRO A 452 33.00 7.33 -2.06
CA PRO A 452 32.83 5.87 -2.02
C PRO A 452 31.56 5.48 -1.25
N LEU A 453 30.87 4.44 -1.73
CA LEU A 453 29.65 3.95 -1.10
C LEU A 453 30.01 2.94 0.02
N PRO A 454 29.38 3.02 1.21
CA PRO A 454 29.68 2.16 2.35
C PRO A 454 29.03 0.78 2.23
N LEU A 455 29.51 -0.08 1.33
CA LEU A 455 29.01 -1.47 1.21
C LEU A 455 29.57 -2.32 2.35
N THR A 456 28.69 -2.77 3.25
CA THR A 456 29.10 -3.53 4.44
C THR A 456 28.58 -4.96 4.47
N VAL A 457 27.44 -5.23 3.85
CA VAL A 457 26.82 -6.56 3.83
C VAL A 457 26.20 -6.83 2.46
N LEU A 458 26.42 -8.03 1.93
CA LEU A 458 25.79 -8.51 0.70
C LEU A 458 25.15 -9.88 0.92
N VAL A 459 23.83 -9.94 0.77
CA VAL A 459 23.05 -11.16 0.99
C VAL A 459 22.31 -11.53 -0.29
N VAL A 460 22.17 -12.83 -0.55
CA VAL A 460 21.25 -13.37 -1.54
C VAL A 460 20.08 -14.02 -0.83
N GLN A 461 18.86 -13.72 -1.28
CA GLN A 461 17.64 -14.40 -0.86
C GLN A 461 17.11 -15.25 -2.03
N ASP A 462 17.11 -16.56 -1.88
CA ASP A 462 16.63 -17.47 -2.93
C ASP A 462 15.14 -17.78 -2.74
N HIS A 463 14.31 -17.20 -3.61
CA HIS A 463 12.86 -17.27 -3.52
C HIS A 463 12.24 -17.84 -4.79
N VAL A 464 11.54 -18.96 -4.64
CA VAL A 464 10.87 -19.69 -5.73
C VAL A 464 9.38 -19.32 -5.92
N GLY A 465 8.85 -18.38 -5.14
CA GLY A 465 7.44 -18.00 -5.22
C GLY A 465 7.10 -17.11 -6.43
N ILE A 466 5.81 -16.95 -6.72
CA ILE A 466 5.32 -16.14 -7.84
C ILE A 466 5.48 -14.63 -7.63
N SER A 467 5.45 -14.18 -6.38
CA SER A 467 5.56 -12.77 -5.99
C SER A 467 6.94 -12.45 -5.40
N ASN A 468 7.30 -11.18 -5.25
CA ASN A 468 8.55 -10.82 -4.55
C ASN A 468 8.43 -10.91 -3.01
N VAL A 469 7.24 -11.20 -2.49
CA VAL A 469 7.03 -11.38 -1.04
C VAL A 469 7.56 -12.75 -0.65
N ALA A 470 8.81 -12.78 -0.21
CA ALA A 470 9.44 -13.98 0.32
C ALA A 470 8.90 -14.29 1.73
N PRO A 471 8.70 -15.59 2.07
CA PRO A 471 8.32 -15.97 3.42
C PRO A 471 9.46 -15.70 4.42
N PRO A 472 9.18 -15.59 5.73
CA PRO A 472 10.20 -15.25 6.74
C PRO A 472 11.36 -16.22 6.85
N ASP A 473 11.14 -17.49 6.51
CA ASP A 473 12.09 -18.60 6.52
C ASP A 473 12.84 -18.79 5.18
N CYS A 474 12.58 -17.92 4.20
CA CYS A 474 13.23 -17.95 2.90
C CYS A 474 14.76 -17.92 3.05
N PRO A 475 15.51 -18.88 2.45
CA PRO A 475 16.94 -19.01 2.65
C PRO A 475 17.73 -17.73 2.32
N LEU A 476 18.66 -17.39 3.22
CA LEU A 476 19.59 -16.28 3.05
C LEU A 476 21.02 -16.81 2.95
N ARG A 477 21.74 -16.40 1.91
CA ARG A 477 23.16 -16.69 1.73
C ARG A 477 23.96 -15.40 1.82
N LEU A 478 24.84 -15.30 2.82
CA LEU A 478 25.79 -14.21 2.91
C LEU A 478 26.90 -14.40 1.88
N LEU A 479 27.20 -13.36 1.10
CA LEU A 479 28.29 -13.34 0.13
C LEU A 479 29.46 -12.51 0.66
N PRO A 480 30.71 -12.97 0.46
CA PRO A 480 31.89 -12.17 0.79
C PRO A 480 31.98 -10.95 -0.14
N ILE A 481 32.36 -9.80 0.42
CA ILE A 481 32.64 -8.58 -0.35
C ILE A 481 34.15 -8.55 -0.62
N PRO A 482 34.61 -8.57 -1.89
CA PRO A 482 36.04 -8.53 -2.20
C PRO A 482 36.71 -7.25 -1.67
N VAL A 483 37.72 -7.41 -0.81
CA VAL A 483 38.59 -6.32 -0.35
C VAL A 483 39.74 -6.17 -1.33
N SER A 484 40.12 -4.95 -1.69
CA SER A 484 41.28 -4.70 -2.55
C SER A 484 42.59 -5.03 -1.83
N ASP A 485 43.35 -5.98 -2.38
CA ASP A 485 44.73 -6.29 -1.98
C ASP A 485 45.62 -5.05 -2.20
N ASN A 486 45.85 -4.28 -1.13
CA ASN A 486 46.95 -3.31 -1.07
C ASN A 486 47.70 -3.58 0.24
N GLY A 487 48.93 -4.08 0.10
CA GLY A 487 49.67 -4.79 1.13
C GLY A 487 49.85 -4.04 2.46
N THR A 488 49.58 -4.76 3.54
CA THR A 488 50.50 -5.00 4.65
C THR A 488 49.87 -6.11 5.50
N HIS A 489 50.62 -7.19 5.70
CA HIS A 489 50.22 -8.27 6.61
C HIS A 489 50.09 -7.70 8.04
N GLN A 490 48.86 -7.40 8.46
CA GLN A 490 48.47 -7.34 9.87
C GLN A 490 47.17 -8.11 10.01
N ASP A 491 47.25 -9.18 10.79
CA ASP A 491 46.20 -10.10 11.24
C ASP A 491 44.94 -10.15 10.38
N GLN A 492 44.92 -11.12 9.46
CA GLN A 492 43.68 -11.70 8.97
C GLN A 492 43.00 -12.44 10.13
N SER A 493 42.36 -11.71 11.03
CA SER A 493 41.09 -12.21 11.57
C SER A 493 40.15 -12.20 10.39
N THR A 494 39.97 -13.36 9.76
CA THR A 494 38.78 -13.67 8.98
C THR A 494 37.59 -13.34 9.86
N ASN A 495 37.09 -12.11 9.78
CA ASN A 495 35.77 -11.75 10.30
C ASN A 495 34.79 -12.53 9.44
N VAL A 496 34.61 -13.80 9.77
CA VAL A 496 33.44 -14.56 9.41
C VAL A 496 32.29 -13.77 10.02
N LEU A 497 31.68 -12.91 9.22
CA LEU A 497 30.39 -12.32 9.56
C LEU A 497 29.45 -13.51 9.74
N THR A 498 29.26 -13.96 10.99
CA THR A 498 28.46 -15.15 11.29
C THR A 498 26.98 -14.90 10.99
N GLU A 499 26.54 -13.64 10.99
CA GLU A 499 25.16 -13.24 10.72
C GLU A 499 25.11 -11.87 10.01
N ALA A 500 24.34 -11.77 8.92
CA ALA A 500 24.22 -10.57 8.10
C ALA A 500 23.43 -9.46 8.83
N ARG A 501 24.07 -8.36 9.24
CA ARG A 501 23.39 -7.22 9.90
C ARG A 501 24.04 -5.89 9.60
N ILE A 502 23.22 -4.83 9.65
CA ILE A 502 23.67 -3.45 9.73
C ILE A 502 23.12 -2.80 11.00
N HIS A 503 23.54 -1.56 11.27
CA HIS A 503 23.11 -0.80 12.43
C HIS A 503 22.54 0.56 12.05
N ASP A 504 21.45 0.92 12.70
CA ASP A 504 20.90 2.28 12.65
C ASP A 504 20.64 2.79 14.09
N HIS A 505 20.32 4.07 14.23
CA HIS A 505 20.12 4.70 15.55
C HIS A 505 18.76 5.38 15.65
N ILE A 506 18.07 5.19 16.77
CA ILE A 506 16.82 5.90 17.13
C ILE A 506 16.97 6.42 18.55
N ASN A 507 16.83 7.72 18.79
CA ASN A 507 16.91 8.36 20.12
C ASN A 507 18.17 7.92 20.92
N ASN A 508 19.35 7.94 20.28
CA ASN A 508 20.65 7.48 20.80
C ASN A 508 20.80 5.96 21.05
N LEU A 509 19.75 5.17 20.85
CA LEU A 509 19.84 3.71 20.94
C LEU A 509 20.30 3.14 19.61
N ARG A 510 21.20 2.15 19.67
CA ARG A 510 21.71 1.43 18.50
C ARG A 510 20.86 0.19 18.24
N PHE A 511 20.36 0.05 17.02
CA PHE A 511 19.57 -1.10 16.59
C PHE A 511 20.34 -1.93 15.58
N SER A 512 20.47 -3.22 15.84
CA SER A 512 20.97 -4.22 14.90
C SER A 512 19.83 -4.70 14.02
N ILE A 513 19.99 -4.58 12.71
CA ILE A 513 18.95 -4.80 11.70
C ILE A 513 19.36 -5.99 10.83
N SER A 514 18.57 -7.07 10.90
CA SER A 514 18.71 -8.23 10.02
C SER A 514 18.07 -7.99 8.64
N PRO A 515 18.37 -8.81 7.61
CA PRO A 515 17.97 -8.52 6.23
C PRO A 515 16.46 -8.47 6.02
N THR A 516 15.72 -9.32 6.73
CA THR A 516 14.27 -9.45 6.64
C THR A 516 13.52 -8.69 7.73
N ALA A 517 14.20 -8.14 8.75
CA ALA A 517 13.56 -7.40 9.84
C ALA A 517 12.79 -6.17 9.35
N PHE A 518 11.61 -5.94 9.93
CA PHE A 518 10.94 -4.66 9.81
C PHE A 518 11.69 -3.61 10.65
N PHE A 519 11.88 -2.43 10.05
CA PHE A 519 12.44 -1.25 10.71
C PHE A 519 11.77 -0.03 10.08
N GLN A 520 11.61 1.06 10.85
CA GLN A 520 10.93 2.24 10.32
C GLN A 520 11.73 2.85 9.18
N VAL A 521 11.06 3.03 8.04
CA VAL A 521 11.74 3.50 6.82
C VAL A 521 12.14 4.96 6.88
N ASN A 522 11.61 5.73 7.83
CA ASN A 522 11.98 7.12 8.10
C ASN A 522 12.31 7.23 9.60
N THR A 523 13.59 7.06 9.93
CA THR A 523 14.09 7.07 11.31
C THR A 523 13.73 8.36 12.05
N CYS A 524 13.94 9.53 11.43
CA CYS A 524 13.68 10.83 12.07
C CYS A 524 12.19 11.07 12.38
N ALA A 525 11.29 10.59 11.52
CA ALA A 525 9.86 10.66 11.79
C ALA A 525 9.44 9.65 12.87
N ALA A 526 10.08 8.46 12.90
CA ALA A 526 9.82 7.45 13.92
C ALA A 526 10.19 7.94 15.32
N GLU A 527 11.31 8.66 15.48
CA GLU A 527 11.71 9.28 16.75
C GLU A 527 10.62 10.19 17.33
N LYS A 528 10.08 11.10 16.49
CA LYS A 528 8.95 11.96 16.88
C LYS A 528 7.70 11.17 17.23
N LEU A 529 7.38 10.14 16.43
CA LEU A 529 6.22 9.28 16.65
C LEU A 529 6.31 8.57 18.00
N TYR A 530 7.47 7.98 18.32
CA TYR A 530 7.67 7.22 19.55
C TYR A 530 7.68 8.12 20.78
N SER A 531 8.32 9.30 20.69
CA SER A 531 8.26 10.30 21.76
C SER A 531 6.82 10.69 22.07
N LEU A 532 6.04 11.05 21.04
CA LEU A 532 4.65 11.44 21.22
C LEU A 532 3.79 10.32 21.83
N ALA A 533 3.98 9.08 21.36
CA ALA A 533 3.28 7.92 21.92
C ALA A 533 3.59 7.74 23.42
N GLY A 534 4.85 7.92 23.82
CA GLY A 534 5.25 7.90 25.22
C GLY A 534 4.65 9.04 26.04
N ASP A 535 4.54 10.25 25.46
CA ASP A 535 3.94 11.41 26.13
C ASP A 535 2.43 11.24 26.33
N TRP A 536 1.74 10.67 25.35
CA TRP A 536 0.30 10.39 25.45
C TRP A 536 -0.02 9.23 26.39
N ALA A 537 0.91 8.30 26.57
CA ALA A 537 0.74 7.17 27.48
C ALA A 537 0.99 7.54 28.96
N ASP A 538 1.38 8.79 29.25
CA ASP A 538 1.65 9.31 30.61
C ASP A 538 2.54 8.35 31.43
N LEU A 539 3.67 7.97 30.81
CA LEU A 539 4.56 6.95 31.35
C LEU A 539 5.28 7.42 32.62
N GLY A 540 5.38 6.53 33.60
CA GLY A 540 6.17 6.72 34.82
C GLY A 540 6.89 5.46 35.26
N PRO A 541 7.76 5.55 36.29
CA PRO A 541 8.58 4.43 36.75
C PRO A 541 7.77 3.22 37.26
N ASP A 542 6.50 3.41 37.61
CA ASP A 542 5.60 2.33 38.03
C ASP A 542 4.79 1.71 36.87
N THR A 543 4.98 2.21 35.65
CA THR A 543 4.26 1.71 34.46
C THR A 543 4.84 0.38 33.98
N LEU A 544 3.95 -0.58 33.71
CA LEU A 544 4.23 -1.77 32.92
C LEU A 544 3.78 -1.53 31.47
N LEU A 545 4.73 -1.36 30.55
CA LEU A 545 4.45 -1.09 29.14
C LEU A 545 4.34 -2.39 28.34
N PHE A 546 3.19 -2.62 27.70
CA PHE A 546 3.02 -3.68 26.72
C PHE A 546 3.30 -3.15 25.31
N ASP A 547 4.39 -3.62 24.70
CA ASP A 547 4.73 -3.35 23.30
C ASP A 547 4.19 -4.51 22.44
N VAL A 548 2.98 -4.35 21.94
CA VAL A 548 2.27 -5.39 21.16
C VAL A 548 2.63 -5.27 19.69
N CYS A 549 2.99 -6.41 19.07
CA CYS A 549 3.63 -6.45 17.74
C CYS A 549 4.95 -5.68 17.74
N CYS A 550 5.79 -5.92 18.75
CA CYS A 550 6.99 -5.12 19.01
C CYS A 550 8.05 -5.21 17.90
N GLY A 551 7.97 -6.21 17.01
CA GLY A 551 9.00 -6.44 15.99
C GLY A 551 10.39 -6.57 16.63
N THR A 552 11.32 -5.72 16.19
CA THR A 552 12.70 -5.65 16.70
C THR A 552 12.86 -4.81 17.98
N GLY A 553 11.74 -4.47 18.64
CA GLY A 553 11.69 -3.79 19.93
C GLY A 553 11.87 -2.28 19.89
N THR A 554 11.69 -1.62 18.73
CA THR A 554 12.02 -0.20 18.57
C THR A 554 11.21 0.72 19.49
N ILE A 555 9.91 0.47 19.66
CA ILE A 555 9.04 1.30 20.50
C ILE A 555 9.36 1.05 21.98
N GLY A 556 9.25 -0.19 22.42
CA GLY A 556 9.48 -0.57 23.81
C GLY A 556 10.85 -0.16 24.31
N LEU A 557 11.92 -0.39 23.54
CA LEU A 557 13.28 -0.04 23.96
C LEU A 557 13.50 1.47 24.04
N THR A 558 12.94 2.26 23.11
CA THR A 558 13.07 3.73 23.17
C THR A 558 12.32 4.34 24.35
N LEU A 559 11.27 3.68 24.84
CA LEU A 559 10.49 4.11 26.00
C LEU A 559 10.92 3.46 27.33
N ALA A 560 11.81 2.46 27.29
CA ALA A 560 12.21 1.66 28.45
C ALA A 560 12.75 2.50 29.63
N HIS A 561 13.42 3.61 29.34
CA HIS A 561 13.97 4.51 30.37
C HIS A 561 12.90 5.30 31.14
N ARG A 562 11.64 5.30 30.69
CA ARG A 562 10.51 6.02 31.30
C ARG A 562 9.59 5.12 32.12
N VAL A 563 9.79 3.80 32.07
CA VAL A 563 8.85 2.80 32.61
C VAL A 563 9.55 1.81 33.54
N GLY A 564 8.78 1.17 34.41
CA GLY A 564 9.31 0.14 35.31
C GLY A 564 9.73 -1.12 34.56
N MET A 565 8.94 -1.54 33.58
CA MET A 565 9.20 -2.75 32.79
C MET A 565 8.51 -2.68 31.42
N VAL A 566 9.17 -3.24 30.41
CA VAL A 566 8.62 -3.44 29.05
C VAL A 566 8.36 -4.93 28.81
N ILE A 567 7.16 -5.27 28.35
CA ILE A 567 6.82 -6.61 27.85
C ILE A 567 6.50 -6.50 26.35
N GLY A 568 7.42 -6.98 25.53
CA GLY A 568 7.23 -7.06 24.08
C GLY A 568 6.59 -8.40 23.68
N ILE A 569 5.55 -8.34 22.85
CA ILE A 569 4.88 -9.52 22.28
C ILE A 569 4.99 -9.46 20.77
N GLU A 570 5.58 -10.48 20.16
CA GLU A 570 5.79 -10.55 18.72
C GLU A 570 5.62 -12.00 18.26
N MET A 571 4.98 -12.22 17.11
CA MET A 571 4.74 -13.57 16.60
C MET A 571 5.94 -14.13 15.85
N ASN A 572 6.82 -13.27 15.33
CA ASN A 572 8.01 -13.65 14.59
C ASN A 572 9.21 -13.87 15.53
N ALA A 573 9.66 -15.12 15.64
CA ALA A 573 10.79 -15.52 16.46
C ALA A 573 12.11 -14.81 16.10
N SER A 574 12.38 -14.54 14.81
CA SER A 574 13.59 -13.82 14.41
C SER A 574 13.55 -12.36 14.85
N ALA A 575 12.37 -11.72 14.81
CA ALA A 575 12.17 -10.37 15.30
C ALA A 575 12.34 -10.28 16.83
N VAL A 576 11.83 -11.26 17.58
CA VAL A 576 12.06 -11.38 19.03
C VAL A 576 13.55 -11.50 19.35
N SER A 577 14.29 -12.36 18.62
CA SER A 577 15.74 -12.50 18.79
C SER A 577 16.49 -11.19 18.49
N ASP A 578 16.06 -10.44 17.46
CA ASP A 578 16.60 -9.12 17.18
C ASP A 578 16.27 -8.12 18.30
N ALA A 579 15.07 -8.15 18.88
CA ALA A 579 14.68 -7.30 20.01
C ALA A 579 15.52 -7.57 21.27
N GLU A 580 15.75 -8.84 21.62
CA GLU A 580 16.64 -9.23 22.73
C GLU A 580 18.08 -8.79 22.49
N ARG A 581 18.58 -8.92 21.26
CA ARG A 581 19.90 -8.41 20.88
C ARG A 581 19.98 -6.89 21.02
N ASN A 582 18.96 -6.18 20.58
CA ASN A 582 18.88 -4.72 20.68
C ASN A 582 18.83 -4.25 22.13
N ALA A 583 18.08 -4.95 22.99
CA ALA A 583 18.10 -4.69 24.44
C ALA A 583 19.51 -4.85 25.02
N LYS A 584 20.18 -5.96 24.68
CA LYS A 584 21.53 -6.27 25.16
C LYS A 584 22.57 -5.25 24.69
N ILE A 585 22.56 -4.84 23.42
CA ILE A 585 23.50 -3.86 22.86
C ILE A 585 23.34 -2.49 23.54
N ASN A 586 22.12 -2.14 23.95
CA ASN A 586 21.84 -0.87 24.63
C ASN A 586 21.90 -0.97 26.17
N GLY A 587 22.23 -2.14 26.73
CA GLY A 587 22.28 -2.33 28.18
C GLY A 587 20.92 -2.19 28.88
N ILE A 588 19.81 -2.40 28.17
CA ILE A 588 18.44 -2.26 28.70
C ILE A 588 18.02 -3.60 29.31
N SER A 589 17.89 -3.65 30.64
CA SER A 589 17.56 -4.88 31.38
C SER A 589 16.10 -4.95 31.85
N ASN A 590 15.37 -3.84 31.86
CA ASN A 590 13.97 -3.78 32.27
C ASN A 590 13.00 -4.12 31.12
N CYS A 591 13.34 -5.13 30.32
CA CYS A 591 12.50 -5.59 29.22
C CYS A 591 12.47 -7.12 29.13
N LYS A 592 11.37 -7.66 28.60
CA LYS A 592 11.21 -9.07 28.27
C LYS A 592 10.43 -9.20 26.96
N PHE A 593 10.93 -10.02 26.05
CA PHE A 593 10.28 -10.29 24.77
C PHE A 593 9.70 -11.71 24.75
N ILE A 594 8.52 -11.87 24.16
CA ILE A 594 7.78 -13.13 24.13
C ILE A 594 7.38 -13.41 22.69
N CYS A 595 7.79 -14.57 22.18
CA CYS A 595 7.36 -15.07 20.88
C CYS A 595 5.95 -15.67 20.99
N SER A 596 4.92 -14.87 20.70
CA SER A 596 3.52 -15.29 20.80
C SER A 596 2.61 -14.44 19.93
N LYS A 597 1.41 -14.97 19.65
CA LYS A 597 0.27 -14.14 19.25
C LYS A 597 -0.18 -13.28 20.45
N ALA A 598 -0.53 -12.03 20.18
CA ALA A 598 -1.06 -11.08 21.15
C ALA A 598 -2.48 -11.42 21.61
#